data_AF-A0A355W9G0-F1
#
_entry.id   AF-A0A355W9G0-F1
#
_cell.length_a   1.000
_cell.length_b   1.000
_cell.length_c   1.000
_cell.angle_alpha   90.00
_cell.angle_beta   90.00
_cell.angle_gamma   90.00
#
_symmetry.space_group_name_H-M   'P 1'
#
loop_
_entity.id
_entity.type
_entity.pdbx_description
1 polymer ?
#
loop_
_entity_poly.entity_id
_entity_poly.type
_entity_poly.pdbx_seq_one_letter_code
_entity_poly.pdbx_strand_id
1 'polypeptide(L)' 'PPGCRFKQRCRFAKDICGEKDPELKDLGNEHYVSCHLFDN' A
#
# COMPACT_ATOMS: atom_id res chain seq x y z
N PRO A 1 1.75 -0.80 13.73
CA PRO A 1 3.19 -0.74 13.37
C PRO A 1 3.42 0.41 12.38
N PRO A 2 4.63 0.97 12.29
CA PRO A 2 4.99 1.81 11.15
C PRO A 2 4.82 1.00 9.86
N GLY A 3 4.26 1.62 8.83
CA GLY A 3 4.10 1.00 7.51
C GLY A 3 2.78 0.26 7.29
N CYS A 4 2.60 -0.19 6.05
CA CYS A 4 1.42 -0.90 5.57
C CYS A 4 1.00 -2.03 6.52
N ARG A 5 -0.21 -1.90 7.08
CA ARG A 5 -0.80 -2.89 7.99
C ARG A 5 -0.97 -4.28 7.36
N PHE A 6 -1.00 -4.36 6.04
CA PHE A 6 -1.13 -5.62 5.31
C PHE A 6 0.20 -6.32 5.05
N LYS A 7 1.37 -5.73 5.37
CA LYS A 7 2.70 -6.31 5.11
C LYS A 7 2.80 -7.77 5.52
N GLN A 8 2.37 -8.11 6.75
CA GLN A 8 2.47 -9.47 7.31
C GLN A 8 1.59 -10.50 6.58
N ARG A 9 0.61 -10.06 5.79
CA ARG A 9 -0.35 -10.92 5.07
C ARG A 9 -0.29 -10.76 3.55
N CYS A 10 0.51 -9.81 3.04
CA CYS A 10 0.54 -9.46 1.63
C CYS A 10 1.57 -10.29 0.87
N ARG A 11 1.14 -11.05 -0.13
CA ARG A 11 2.03 -11.85 -1.00
C ARG A 11 2.98 -11.01 -1.88
N PHE A 12 2.71 -9.71 -1.97
CA PHE A 12 3.48 -8.74 -2.75
C PHE A 12 4.16 -7.70 -1.86
N ALA A 13 4.32 -8.00 -0.56
CA ALA A 13 4.98 -7.09 0.35
C ALA A 13 6.40 -6.78 -0.13
N LYS A 14 6.72 -5.48 -0.22
CA LYS A 14 8.06 -4.94 -0.47
C LYS A 14 8.63 -4.39 0.85
N ASP A 15 9.92 -4.09 0.88
CA ASP A 15 10.57 -3.54 2.08
C ASP A 15 9.92 -2.22 2.54
N ILE A 16 9.63 -1.32 1.59
CA ILE A 16 8.93 -0.04 1.81
C ILE A 16 7.59 -0.21 2.56
N CYS A 17 6.90 -1.35 2.40
CA CYS A 17 5.65 -1.62 3.10
C CYS A 17 5.81 -1.72 4.62
N GLY A 18 7.02 -1.88 5.16
CA GLY A 18 7.28 -1.87 6.60
C GLY A 18 7.91 -0.58 7.10
N GLU A 19 8.28 0.32 6.19
CA GLU A 19 8.97 1.58 6.49
C GLU A 19 8.00 2.76 6.38
N LYS A 20 7.09 2.73 5.39
CA LYS A 20 6.11 3.80 5.14
C LYS A 20 4.70 3.27 4.96
N ASP A 21 3.73 4.05 5.42
CA ASP A 21 2.32 3.82 5.15
C ASP A 21 2.00 4.19 3.70
N PRO A 22 1.21 3.37 2.98
CA PRO A 22 0.84 3.67 1.61
C PRO A 22 -0.16 4.82 1.55
N GLU A 23 0.04 5.73 0.60
CA GLU A 23 -0.89 6.83 0.34
C GLU A 23 -2.21 6.31 -0.23
N LEU A 24 -3.32 6.97 0.11
CA LEU A 24 -4.62 6.67 -0.50
C LEU A 24 -4.66 7.31 -1.88
N LYS A 25 -4.77 6.47 -2.91
CA LYS A 25 -4.80 6.88 -4.31
C LYS A 25 -6.14 6.56 -4.93
N ASP A 26 -6.60 7.44 -5.81
CA ASP A 26 -7.77 7.23 -6.64
C ASP A 26 -7.31 6.63 -7.98
N LEU A 27 -7.74 5.40 -8.28
CA LEU A 27 -7.48 4.74 -9.56
C LEU A 27 -8.55 5.08 -10.63
N GLY A 28 -9.47 5.98 -10.31
CA GLY A 28 -10.62 6.34 -11.12
C GLY A 28 -11.84 5.45 -10.83
N ASN A 29 -13.01 5.84 -11.36
CA ASN A 29 -14.28 5.12 -11.15
C ASN A 29 -14.64 4.92 -9.67
N GLU A 30 -14.37 5.91 -8.81
CA GLU A 30 -14.60 5.84 -7.36
C GLU A 30 -13.82 4.69 -6.68
N HIS A 31 -12.73 4.22 -7.31
CA HIS A 31 -11.90 3.13 -6.80
C HIS A 31 -10.67 3.70 -6.07
N TYR A 32 -10.65 3.57 -4.76
CA TYR A 32 -9.53 4.01 -3.93
C TYR A 32 -8.67 2.84 -3.45
N VAL A 33 -7.36 3.00 -3.55
CA VAL A 33 -6.39 2.00 -3.11
C VAL A 33 -5.31 2.65 -2.26
N SER A 34 -4.99 2.02 -1.14
CA SER A 34 -3.86 2.39 -0.29
C SER A 34 -2.82 1.26 -0.32
N CYS A 35 -2.05 1.21 -1.41
CA CYS A 35 -1.05 0.17 -1.64
C CYS A 35 0.16 0.68 -2.45
N HIS A 36 1.37 0.44 -1.94
CA HIS A 36 2.64 0.73 -2.60
C HIS A 36 2.88 -0.02 -3.92
N LEU A 37 2.00 -0.97 -4.27
CA LEU A 37 2.07 -1.66 -5.57
C LEU A 37 1.56 -0.76 -6.71
N PHE A 38 0.69 0.19 -6.38
CA PHE A 38 0.15 1.20 -7.30
C PHE A 38 0.81 2.57 -7.08
N ASP A 39 2.00 2.56 -6.47
CA ASP A 39 2.92 3.70 -6.54
C ASP A 39 3.55 3.73 -7.93
N ASN A 40 3.20 4.76 -8.70
CA ASN A 40 3.67 5.01 -10.05
C ASN A 40 5.05 5.66 -10.01
#